data_AF-A0A523ZBG4-F1
#
_entry.id   AF-A0A523ZBG4-F1
#
_cell.length_a   1.000
_cell.length_b   1.000
_cell.length_c   1.000
_cell.angle_alpha   90.00
_cell.angle_beta   90.00
_cell.angle_gamma   90.00
#
_symmetry.space_group_name_H-M   'P 1'
#
loop_
_entity.id
_entity.type
_entity.pdbx_description
1 polymer ?
#
loop_
_entity_poly.entity_id
_entity_poly.type
_entity_poly.pdbx_seq_one_letter_code
_entity_poly.pdbx_strand_id
1 'polypeptide(L)'
;MKKKGFTLIELMVVVVIIGILAAIAIPNFVKVIDRAKVASVKANMKTLQTTIEAMSVDHMGRYPNSDLNKDQIRDELPSNFKNPYDGTDALAGNALVFGIPTGTEGAAGYQAVDAGATFAETGYTILGAGKNGISIDLTLTPGQ
;
A
#
# COMPACT_ATOMS: atom_id res chain seq x y z
N MET A 1 24.07 41.54 -36.13
CA MET A 1 22.96 40.57 -36.01
C MET A 1 21.93 41.12 -35.05
N LYS A 2 20.69 41.42 -35.50
CA LYS A 2 19.61 41.89 -34.59
C LYS A 2 19.04 40.68 -33.87
N LYS A 3 19.27 40.54 -32.56
CA LYS A 3 18.56 39.57 -31.74
C LYS A 3 17.10 40.02 -31.62
N LYS A 4 16.16 39.21 -32.11
CA LYS A 4 14.74 39.37 -31.77
C LYS A 4 14.60 39.01 -30.29
N GLY A 5 14.25 39.98 -29.46
CA GLY A 5 13.91 39.76 -28.06
C GLY A 5 12.49 39.22 -27.93
N PHE A 6 12.27 38.34 -26.95
CA PHE A 6 10.95 37.85 -26.56
C PHE A 6 10.11 39.03 -26.05
N THR A 7 8.83 39.11 -26.43
CA THR A 7 7.96 40.17 -25.90
C THR A 7 7.38 39.75 -24.55
N LEU A 8 7.17 40.71 -23.65
CA LEU A 8 6.50 40.46 -22.37
C LEU A 8 5.08 39.91 -22.58
N ILE A 9 4.38 40.39 -23.61
CA ILE A 9 3.01 39.94 -23.91
C ILE A 9 2.95 38.47 -24.38
N GLU A 10 3.93 38.01 -25.15
CA GLU A 10 4.05 36.58 -25.51
C GLU A 10 4.21 35.72 -24.25
N LEU A 11 5.05 36.14 -23.31
CA LEU A 11 5.23 35.40 -22.07
C LEU A 11 3.95 35.43 -21.20
N MET A 12 3.25 36.56 -21.15
CA MET A 12 2.01 36.72 -20.36
C MET A 12 0.88 35.81 -20.85
N VAL A 13 0.64 35.74 -22.16
CA VAL A 13 -0.41 34.86 -22.70
C VAL A 13 -0.08 33.40 -22.46
N VAL A 14 1.19 33.01 -22.56
CA VAL A 14 1.64 31.63 -22.31
C VAL A 14 1.38 31.21 -20.86
N VAL A 15 1.76 32.04 -19.88
CA VAL A 15 1.52 31.69 -18.46
C VAL A 15 0.04 31.65 -18.11
N VAL A 16 -0.80 32.48 -18.75
CA VAL A 16 -2.26 32.43 -18.56
C VAL A 16 -2.84 31.11 -19.07
N ILE A 17 -2.45 30.67 -20.27
CA ILE A 17 -2.93 29.41 -20.85
C ILE A 17 -2.45 28.22 -19.98
N ILE A 18 -1.17 28.19 -19.58
CA ILE A 18 -0.64 27.15 -18.69
C ILE A 18 -1.38 27.15 -17.34
N GLY A 19 -1.71 28.32 -16.80
CA GLY A 19 -2.48 28.47 -15.56
C GLY A 19 -3.87 27.84 -15.64
N ILE A 20 -4.61 28.08 -16.73
CA ILE A 20 -5.94 27.49 -16.95
C ILE A 20 -5.85 25.96 -17.08
N LEU A 21 -4.88 25.47 -17.86
CA LEU A 21 -4.69 24.02 -18.03
C LEU A 21 -4.29 23.34 -16.71
N ALA A 22 -3.38 23.96 -15.94
CA ALA A 22 -2.95 23.45 -14.65
C ALA A 22 -4.12 23.38 -13.64
N ALA A 23 -4.98 24.40 -13.60
CA ALA A 23 -6.13 24.45 -12.70
C ALA A 23 -7.09 23.26 -12.88
N ILE A 24 -7.28 22.79 -14.12
CA ILE A 24 -8.14 21.63 -14.42
C ILE A 24 -7.37 20.32 -14.22
N ALA A 25 -6.10 20.27 -14.62
CA ALA A 25 -5.31 19.05 -14.62
C ALA A 25 -4.90 18.58 -13.21
N ILE A 26 -4.48 19.50 -12.34
CA ILE A 26 -3.97 19.19 -10.98
C ILE A 26 -4.97 18.37 -10.15
N PRO A 27 -6.24 18.77 -9.96
CA PRO A 27 -7.16 18.02 -9.11
C PRO A 27 -7.47 16.62 -9.67
N ASN A 28 -7.47 16.45 -11.00
CA ASN A 28 -7.63 15.15 -11.61
C ASN A 28 -6.40 14.26 -11.39
N PHE A 29 -5.21 14.83 -11.56
CA PHE A 29 -3.94 14.13 -11.37
C PHE A 29 -3.78 13.57 -9.95
N VAL A 30 -4.14 14.35 -8.92
CA VAL A 30 -4.12 13.88 -7.51
C VAL A 30 -5.03 12.67 -7.30
N LYS A 31 -6.23 12.66 -7.90
CA LYS A 31 -7.16 11.51 -7.80
C LYS A 31 -6.60 10.25 -8.45
N VAL A 32 -5.89 10.38 -9.58
CA VAL A 32 -5.25 9.25 -10.26
C VAL A 32 -4.13 8.67 -9.41
N ILE A 33 -3.31 9.52 -8.79
CA ILE A 33 -2.27 9.07 -7.85
C ILE A 33 -2.90 8.33 -6.67
N ASP A 34 -3.96 8.87 -6.05
CA ASP A 34 -4.62 8.23 -4.92
C ASP A 34 -5.17 6.83 -5.30
N ARG A 35 -5.76 6.68 -6.49
CA ARG A 35 -6.22 5.36 -7.00
C ARG A 35 -5.05 4.40 -7.24
N ALA A 36 -3.94 4.89 -7.78
CA ALA A 36 -2.73 4.09 -8.00
C ALA A 36 -2.16 3.60 -6.67
N LYS A 37 -2.15 4.44 -5.63
CA LYS A 37 -1.76 4.07 -4.27
C LYS A 37 -2.66 2.97 -3.71
N VAL A 38 -3.99 3.11 -3.80
CA VAL A 38 -4.93 2.06 -3.37
C VAL A 38 -4.71 0.74 -4.12
N ALA A 39 -4.47 0.80 -5.42
CA ALA A 39 -4.15 -0.40 -6.21
C ALA A 39 -2.85 -1.06 -5.74
N SER A 40 -1.83 -0.27 -5.38
CA SER A 40 -0.59 -0.77 -4.81
C SER A 40 -0.80 -1.41 -3.43
N VAL A 41 -1.69 -0.89 -2.58
CA VAL A 41 -2.05 -1.54 -1.31
C VAL A 41 -2.67 -2.91 -1.58
N LYS A 42 -3.59 -3.02 -2.55
CA LYS A 42 -4.18 -4.31 -2.94
C LYS A 42 -3.11 -5.30 -3.45
N ALA A 43 -2.12 -4.82 -4.20
CA ALA A 43 -0.98 -5.64 -4.64
C ALA A 43 -0.13 -6.13 -3.46
N ASN A 44 0.13 -5.26 -2.47
CA ASN A 44 0.82 -5.63 -1.23
C ASN A 44 0.01 -6.68 -0.45
N MET A 45 -1.32 -6.53 -0.35
CA MET A 45 -2.17 -7.53 0.29
C MET A 45 -2.09 -8.90 -0.38
N LYS A 46 -2.07 -8.95 -1.73
CA LYS A 46 -1.92 -10.23 -2.45
C LYS A 46 -0.52 -10.82 -2.25
N THR A 47 0.51 -9.98 -2.26
CA THR A 47 1.89 -10.39 -1.98
C THR A 47 1.99 -11.01 -0.58
N LEU A 48 1.42 -10.34 0.42
CA LEU A 48 1.32 -10.82 1.78
C LEU A 48 0.57 -12.16 1.86
N GLN A 49 -0.56 -12.28 1.15
CA GLN A 49 -1.33 -13.54 1.05
C GLN A 49 -0.44 -14.69 0.56
N THR A 50 0.27 -14.49 -0.56
CA THR A 50 1.14 -15.51 -1.15
C THR A 50 2.29 -15.87 -0.21
N THR A 51 2.90 -14.90 0.48
CA THR A 51 3.93 -15.16 1.49
C THR A 51 3.38 -16.00 2.64
N ILE A 52 2.19 -15.69 3.15
CA ILE A 52 1.54 -16.46 4.24
C ILE A 52 1.19 -17.88 3.82
N GLU A 53 0.71 -18.06 2.59
CA GLU A 53 0.41 -19.38 2.04
C GLU A 53 1.68 -20.19 1.80
N ALA A 54 2.78 -19.57 1.36
CA ALA A 54 4.07 -20.23 1.25
C ALA A 54 4.57 -20.71 2.62
N MET A 55 4.53 -19.84 3.64
CA MET A 55 4.89 -20.22 5.01
C MET A 55 4.03 -21.36 5.54
N SER A 56 2.73 -21.40 5.23
CA SER A 56 1.88 -22.46 5.76
C SER A 56 2.22 -23.83 5.16
N VAL A 57 2.67 -23.90 3.91
CA VAL A 57 3.16 -25.15 3.29
C VAL A 57 4.35 -25.71 4.06
N ASP A 58 5.30 -24.85 4.45
CA ASP A 58 6.48 -25.26 5.20
C ASP A 58 6.16 -25.64 6.65
N HIS A 59 5.08 -25.09 7.21
CA HIS A 59 4.65 -25.31 8.60
C HIS A 59 3.45 -26.25 8.74
N MET A 60 3.36 -27.27 7.88
CA MET A 60 2.33 -28.33 7.94
C MET A 60 0.89 -27.80 7.90
N GLY A 61 0.63 -26.77 7.09
CA GLY A 61 -0.68 -26.15 6.91
C GLY A 61 -1.06 -25.14 8.00
N ARG A 62 -0.14 -24.77 8.88
CA ARG A 62 -0.41 -23.84 9.99
C ARG A 62 0.04 -22.42 9.62
N TYR A 63 -0.77 -21.42 9.97
CA TYR A 63 -0.51 -20.02 9.63
C TYR A 63 0.19 -19.29 10.77
N PRO A 64 1.08 -18.32 10.53
CA PRO A 64 1.71 -17.58 11.63
C PRO A 64 0.68 -16.79 12.45
N ASN A 65 0.71 -16.78 13.79
CA ASN A 65 -0.33 -16.08 14.58
C ASN A 65 0.18 -15.39 15.86
N SER A 66 1.50 -15.38 16.10
CA SER A 66 2.09 -14.79 17.30
C SER A 66 3.02 -13.62 16.98
N ASP A 67 3.24 -12.74 17.96
CA ASP A 67 4.16 -11.60 17.85
C ASP A 67 5.59 -12.00 17.48
N LEU A 68 6.00 -13.23 17.82
CA LEU A 68 7.34 -13.77 17.52
C LEU A 68 7.53 -14.11 16.04
N ASN A 69 6.46 -14.44 15.33
CA ASN A 69 6.54 -14.78 13.90
C ASN A 69 6.42 -13.53 13.01
N LYS A 70 6.18 -12.35 13.61
CA LYS A 70 6.08 -11.09 12.87
C LYS A 70 7.33 -10.83 12.06
N ASP A 71 8.48 -11.08 12.67
CA ASP A 71 9.78 -10.92 12.04
C ASP A 71 9.99 -11.95 10.93
N GLN A 72 9.48 -13.16 11.08
CA GLN A 72 9.54 -14.19 10.03
C GLN A 72 8.71 -13.81 8.81
N ILE A 73 7.47 -13.32 8.99
CA ILE A 73 6.67 -12.81 7.87
C ILE A 73 7.43 -11.67 7.18
N ARG A 74 8.04 -10.77 7.96
CA ARG A 74 8.78 -9.60 7.44
C ARG A 74 10.00 -10.01 6.61
N ASP A 75 10.73 -11.03 7.06
CA ASP A 75 11.92 -11.53 6.37
C ASP A 75 11.58 -12.25 5.05
N GLU A 76 10.38 -12.84 4.95
CA GLU A 76 9.91 -13.51 3.74
C GLU A 76 9.20 -12.58 2.75
N LEU A 77 8.86 -11.35 3.16
CA LEU A 77 8.31 -10.36 2.25
C LEU A 77 9.40 -9.84 1.30
N PRO A 78 9.06 -9.58 0.03
CA PRO A 78 10.02 -9.05 -0.92
C PRO A 78 10.44 -7.63 -0.53
N SER A 79 11.68 -7.24 -0.86
CA SER A 79 12.28 -5.95 -0.48
C SER A 79 11.55 -4.71 -1.04
N ASN A 80 10.63 -4.90 -1.99
CA ASN A 80 9.78 -3.85 -2.55
C ASN A 80 8.45 -3.68 -1.80
N PHE A 81 8.19 -4.46 -0.75
CA PHE A 81 7.02 -4.31 0.10
C PHE A 81 7.13 -3.01 0.93
N LYS A 82 6.59 -1.94 0.34
CA LYS A 82 6.60 -0.59 0.89
C LYS A 82 5.18 -0.04 0.98
N ASN A 83 4.97 0.88 1.92
CA ASN A 83 3.74 1.63 2.00
C ASN A 83 3.64 2.61 0.81
N PRO A 84 2.58 2.55 -0.01
CA PRO A 84 2.42 3.44 -1.17
C PRO A 84 2.21 4.93 -0.83
N TYR A 85 1.86 5.26 0.42
CA TYR A 85 1.52 6.61 0.85
C TYR A 85 2.73 7.39 1.37
N ASP A 86 3.64 6.74 2.11
CA ASP A 86 4.83 7.36 2.70
C ASP A 86 6.17 6.74 2.24
N GLY A 87 6.15 5.62 1.51
CA GLY A 87 7.33 4.97 0.96
C GLY A 87 8.15 4.15 1.96
N THR A 88 7.65 3.97 3.18
CA THR A 88 8.36 3.24 4.25
C THR A 88 8.27 1.72 4.09
N ASP A 89 9.28 0.99 4.56
CA ASP A 89 9.40 -0.48 4.43
C ASP A 89 8.58 -1.25 5.47
N ALA A 90 8.40 -2.57 5.29
CA ALA A 90 7.72 -3.43 6.27
C ALA A 90 8.32 -3.41 7.70
N LEU A 91 9.62 -3.11 7.85
CA LEU A 91 10.32 -3.27 9.13
C LEU A 91 10.32 -2.03 10.04
N ALA A 92 10.46 -0.84 9.48
CA ALA A 92 10.43 0.43 10.21
C ALA A 92 9.19 1.27 9.85
N GLY A 93 8.50 0.83 8.82
CA GLY A 93 7.37 1.48 8.22
C GLY A 93 6.10 0.70 8.48
N ASN A 94 5.06 1.48 8.54
CA ASN A 94 3.70 1.11 8.75
C ASN A 94 3.07 0.36 7.54
N ALA A 95 3.88 -0.24 6.66
CA ALA A 95 3.47 -0.95 5.46
C ALA A 95 2.81 -2.31 5.76
N LEU A 96 3.30 -3.00 6.79
CA LEU A 96 2.71 -4.22 7.33
C LEU A 96 2.19 -3.94 8.73
N VAL A 97 0.93 -4.29 8.98
CA VAL A 97 0.35 -4.24 10.33
C VAL A 97 -0.08 -5.65 10.73
N PHE A 98 0.12 -5.99 11.99
CA PHE A 98 -0.43 -7.22 12.54
C PHE A 98 -1.70 -6.88 13.31
N GLY A 99 -2.82 -7.43 12.86
CA GLY A 99 -4.16 -6.98 13.18
C GLY A 99 -4.78 -6.15 12.06
N ILE A 100 -5.99 -5.67 12.31
CA ILE A 100 -6.70 -4.76 11.41
C ILE A 100 -5.95 -3.42 11.38
N PRO A 101 -5.54 -2.91 10.21
CA PRO A 101 -4.78 -1.68 10.10
C PRO A 101 -5.71 -0.48 10.32
N THR A 102 -5.98 -0.15 11.59
CA THR A 102 -6.75 1.04 11.96
C THR A 102 -5.83 2.25 12.00
N GLY A 103 -6.20 3.31 11.28
CA GLY A 103 -5.49 4.60 11.32
C GLY A 103 -4.12 4.64 10.65
N THR A 104 -3.69 3.54 10.01
CA THR A 104 -2.42 3.49 9.28
C THR A 104 -2.69 3.50 7.79
N GLU A 105 -2.55 4.65 7.13
CA GLU A 105 -2.78 4.77 5.69
C GLU A 105 -1.87 3.84 4.91
N GLY A 106 -2.39 3.12 3.91
CA GLY A 106 -1.57 2.35 2.99
C GLY A 106 -1.05 1.01 3.51
N ALA A 107 -1.34 0.66 4.75
CA ALA A 107 -0.91 -0.59 5.35
C ALA A 107 -1.68 -1.80 4.80
N ALA A 108 -0.99 -2.93 4.66
CA ALA A 108 -1.60 -4.24 4.59
C ALA A 108 -1.55 -4.87 5.99
N GLY A 109 -2.73 -5.15 6.54
CA GLY A 109 -2.90 -5.78 7.83
C GLY A 109 -3.12 -7.27 7.72
N TYR A 110 -2.51 -8.04 8.63
CA TYR A 110 -2.65 -9.49 8.74
C TYR A 110 -3.16 -9.88 10.12
N GLN A 111 -4.24 -10.65 10.18
CA GLN A 111 -4.78 -11.19 11.43
C GLN A 111 -5.08 -12.67 11.29
N ALA A 112 -4.43 -13.50 12.11
CA ALA A 112 -4.72 -14.93 12.17
C ALA A 112 -6.03 -15.22 12.90
N VAL A 113 -6.73 -16.29 12.48
CA VAL A 113 -7.92 -16.82 13.15
C VAL A 113 -7.44 -17.87 14.14
N ASP A 114 -7.41 -17.49 15.43
CA ASP A 114 -6.90 -18.19 16.63
C ASP A 114 -5.62 -17.58 17.20
N ALA A 115 -5.79 -16.69 18.19
CA ALA A 115 -4.71 -15.92 18.82
C ALA A 115 -3.99 -16.63 20.00
N GLY A 116 -4.11 -17.97 20.11
CA GLY A 116 -3.70 -18.71 21.31
C GLY A 116 -2.43 -19.56 21.21
N ALA A 117 -1.97 -19.89 19.99
CA ALA A 117 -0.78 -20.73 19.74
C ALA A 117 0.31 -19.94 19.01
N THR A 118 1.47 -20.55 18.69
CA THR A 118 2.52 -19.95 17.83
C THR A 118 2.19 -20.06 16.33
N PHE A 119 1.26 -20.94 15.96
CA PHE A 119 0.61 -20.95 14.64
C PHE A 119 -0.91 -21.14 14.77
N ALA A 120 -1.69 -20.48 13.93
CA ALA A 120 -3.13 -20.62 13.82
C ALA A 120 -3.49 -21.84 12.95
N GLU A 121 -4.51 -22.57 13.39
CA GLU A 121 -4.97 -23.80 12.73
C GLU A 121 -6.20 -23.55 11.86
N THR A 122 -6.90 -22.43 12.06
CA THR A 122 -8.22 -22.19 11.46
C THR A 122 -8.22 -21.17 10.32
N GLY A 123 -7.16 -20.38 10.13
CA GLY A 123 -6.99 -19.50 8.96
C GLY A 123 -6.44 -18.12 9.25
N TYR A 124 -6.66 -17.18 8.33
CA TYR A 124 -6.26 -15.78 8.45
C TYR A 124 -7.21 -14.82 7.73
N THR A 125 -7.06 -13.54 8.04
CA THR A 125 -7.74 -12.42 7.40
C THR A 125 -6.70 -11.35 7.04
N ILE A 126 -6.66 -10.92 5.78
CA ILE A 126 -5.86 -9.78 5.33
C ILE A 126 -6.78 -8.62 4.96
N LEU A 127 -6.48 -7.44 5.48
CA LEU A 127 -7.22 -6.20 5.24
C LEU A 127 -6.26 -5.09 4.82
N GLY A 128 -6.62 -4.29 3.83
CA GLY A 128 -5.84 -3.13 3.43
C GLY A 128 -6.41 -1.85 4.00
N ALA A 129 -5.57 -0.86 4.30
CA ALA A 129 -5.98 0.50 4.62
C ALA A 129 -5.68 1.43 3.44
N GLY A 130 -6.69 2.19 3.03
CA GLY A 130 -6.57 3.27 2.05
C GLY A 130 -6.18 4.60 2.72
N LYS A 131 -6.52 5.70 2.04
CA LYS A 131 -6.30 7.07 2.55
C LYS A 131 -7.07 7.28 3.86
N ASN A 132 -6.49 8.03 4.80
CA ASN A 132 -6.99 8.27 6.16
C ASN A 132 -7.24 7.00 6.99
N GLY A 133 -6.61 5.86 6.66
CA GLY A 133 -6.79 4.61 7.40
C GLY A 133 -8.16 3.97 7.21
N ILE A 134 -8.92 4.37 6.19
CA ILE A 134 -10.19 3.76 5.83
C ILE A 134 -9.92 2.39 5.23
N SER A 135 -10.56 1.34 5.76
CA SER A 135 -10.43 -0.02 5.23
C SER A 135 -10.83 -0.08 3.77
N ILE A 136 -10.00 -0.76 2.97
CA ILE A 136 -10.32 -1.12 1.60
C ILE A 136 -11.29 -2.30 1.65
N ASP A 137 -12.32 -2.30 0.80
CA ASP A 137 -13.35 -3.37 0.69
C ASP A 137 -12.82 -4.72 0.19
N LEU A 138 -11.53 -5.00 0.37
CA LEU A 138 -10.90 -6.26 0.02
C LEU A 138 -10.49 -6.94 1.33
N THR A 139 -11.11 -8.07 1.60
CA THR A 139 -10.74 -8.98 2.70
C THR A 139 -10.29 -10.29 2.06
N LEU A 140 -9.06 -10.72 2.33
CA LEU A 140 -8.55 -12.00 1.83
C LEU A 140 -8.52 -13.01 2.96
N THR A 141 -8.97 -14.22 2.65
CA THR A 141 -9.11 -15.37 3.55
C THR A 141 -8.50 -16.59 2.85
N PRO A 142 -8.02 -17.63 3.55
CA PRO A 142 -7.42 -18.80 2.91
C PRO A 142 -8.22 -19.35 1.71
N GLY A 143 -7.52 -19.61 0.61
CA GLY A 143 -8.08 -20.28 -0.58
C GLY A 143 -8.74 -19.38 -1.63
N GLN A 144 -8.49 -18.06 -1.60
CA GLN A 144 -8.99 -17.07 -2.58
C GLN A 144 -7.95 -16.50 -3.55
#